data_AF-A0A3M9YSI2-F1
#
_entry.id   AF-A0A3M9YSI2-F1
#
_cell.length_a   1.000
_cell.length_b   1.000
_cell.length_c   1.000
_cell.angle_alpha   90.00
_cell.angle_beta   90.00
_cell.angle_gamma   90.00
#
_symmetry.space_group_name_H-M   'P 1'
#
loop_
_entity.id
_entity.type
_entity.pdbx_description
1 polymer ?
#
loop_
_entity_poly.entity_id
_entity_poly.type
_entity_poly.pdbx_seq_one_letter_code
_entity_poly.pdbx_strand_id
1 'polypeptide(L)'
;MTQDEFSAPDPVAQSTPEPTTPRWVRKFLIPAAIGGVAGFAASFGMLRLIDSDAVGGLDDSASIAALVGAVYAVIGLGISIGALSPQVGAKFLNVEDADELREQKKVLVLSGVAMLLWGVALVALALAAPDGPVPQGLALIVGLSGLVIGTVMSVLIYRASDELMLAVNLEAGALSYGLVFAVVGSWSVLAHLDYVAALAPLDLLTLFYVLVLVASFIAVGRRGMLEIR
;
A
#
# COMPACT_ATOMS: atom_id res chain seq x y z
N MET A 1 -26.70 -41.71 63.38
CA MET A 1 -25.84 -40.56 63.75
C MET A 1 -24.71 -40.54 62.73
N THR A 2 -24.97 -40.00 61.56
CA THR A 2 -24.03 -39.90 60.44
C THR A 2 -23.35 -38.55 60.53
N GLN A 3 -22.02 -38.54 60.62
CA GLN A 3 -21.19 -37.34 60.60
C GLN A 3 -21.18 -36.80 59.17
N ASP A 4 -21.85 -35.66 58.96
CA ASP A 4 -21.68 -34.85 57.76
C ASP A 4 -20.31 -34.16 57.82
N GLU A 5 -19.40 -34.61 56.95
CA GLU A 5 -18.13 -33.94 56.66
C GLU A 5 -18.42 -32.59 55.98
N PHE A 6 -18.34 -31.52 56.76
CA PHE A 6 -18.34 -30.14 56.28
C PHE A 6 -16.97 -29.85 55.65
N SER A 7 -16.80 -30.25 54.38
CA SER A 7 -15.62 -29.91 53.60
C SER A 7 -15.70 -28.43 53.18
N ALA A 8 -14.70 -27.64 53.59
CA ALA A 8 -14.62 -26.23 53.26
C ALA A 8 -14.43 -26.02 51.74
N PRO A 9 -15.04 -25.00 51.13
CA PRO A 9 -14.83 -24.72 49.72
C PRO A 9 -13.39 -24.25 49.46
N ASP A 10 -12.75 -24.81 48.44
CA ASP A 10 -11.42 -24.41 47.97
C ASP A 10 -11.36 -22.90 47.69
N PRO A 11 -10.26 -22.21 48.05
CA PRO A 11 -10.10 -20.80 47.73
C PRO A 11 -10.06 -20.63 46.22
N VAL A 12 -11.05 -19.92 45.67
CA VAL A 12 -11.12 -19.55 44.26
C VAL A 12 -9.86 -18.77 43.91
N ALA A 13 -8.96 -19.41 43.15
CA ALA A 13 -7.78 -18.76 42.60
C ALA A 13 -8.24 -17.58 41.73
N GLN A 14 -8.05 -16.36 42.23
CA GLN A 14 -8.30 -15.14 41.48
C GLN A 14 -7.26 -15.07 40.36
N SER A 15 -7.65 -15.45 39.14
CA SER A 15 -6.85 -15.21 37.95
C SER A 15 -6.69 -13.70 37.78
N THR A 16 -5.46 -13.19 37.98
CA THR A 16 -5.11 -11.82 37.65
C THR A 16 -5.48 -11.57 36.17
N PRO A 17 -6.26 -10.52 35.85
CA PRO A 17 -6.63 -10.26 34.47
C PRO A 17 -5.35 -9.96 33.68
N GLU A 18 -5.07 -10.78 32.67
CA GLU A 18 -4.00 -10.46 31.72
C GLU A 18 -4.28 -9.07 31.13
N PRO A 19 -3.26 -8.22 30.95
CA PRO A 19 -3.46 -6.94 30.29
C PRO A 19 -3.89 -7.20 28.85
N THR A 20 -5.19 -7.12 28.60
CA THR A 20 -5.76 -7.26 27.28
C THR A 20 -5.48 -5.98 26.50
N THR A 21 -4.60 -6.09 25.50
CA THR A 21 -4.30 -4.97 24.61
C THR A 21 -5.60 -4.41 24.03
N PRO A 22 -5.85 -3.09 24.08
CA PRO A 22 -7.09 -2.51 23.59
C PRO A 22 -7.34 -2.88 22.12
N ARG A 23 -8.58 -3.22 21.76
CA ARG A 23 -8.95 -3.68 20.42
C ARG A 23 -8.53 -2.69 19.31
N TRP A 24 -8.57 -1.38 19.58
CA TRP A 24 -8.13 -0.36 18.63
C TRP A 24 -6.61 -0.37 18.39
N VAL A 25 -5.81 -0.64 19.43
CA VAL A 25 -4.35 -0.80 19.31
C VAL A 25 -4.04 -2.00 18.44
N ARG A 26 -4.71 -3.14 18.69
CA ARG A 26 -4.50 -4.37 17.93
C ARG A 26 -4.96 -4.27 16.47
N LYS A 27 -6.14 -3.69 16.22
CA LYS A 27 -6.77 -3.68 14.89
C LYS A 27 -6.28 -2.53 13.98
N PHE A 28 -5.71 -1.46 14.54
CA PHE A 28 -5.28 -0.30 13.74
C PHE A 28 -3.83 0.10 14.00
N LEU A 29 -3.44 0.31 15.26
CA LEU A 29 -2.09 0.82 15.57
C LEU A 29 -0.98 -0.17 15.21
N ILE A 30 -1.17 -1.46 15.50
CA ILE A 30 -0.17 -2.50 15.17
C ILE A 30 0.01 -2.64 13.65
N PRO A 31 -1.04 -2.85 12.83
CA PRO A 31 -0.88 -2.89 11.37
C PRO A 31 -0.25 -1.60 10.80
N ALA A 32 -0.67 -0.43 11.29
CA ALA A 32 -0.10 0.85 10.88
C ALA A 32 1.40 0.95 11.24
N ALA A 33 1.79 0.51 12.43
CA ALA A 33 3.19 0.48 12.85
C ALA A 33 4.02 -0.50 12.01
N ILE A 34 3.50 -1.70 11.73
CA ILE A 34 4.17 -2.68 10.86
C ILE A 34 4.35 -2.11 9.46
N GLY A 35 3.31 -1.52 8.88
CA GLY A 35 3.38 -0.85 7.58
C GLY A 35 4.36 0.32 7.58
N GLY A 36 4.36 1.13 8.63
CA GLY A 36 5.28 2.25 8.80
C GLY A 36 6.75 1.81 8.90
N VAL A 37 7.03 0.75 9.66
CA VAL A 37 8.38 0.16 9.78
C VAL A 37 8.82 -0.44 8.45
N ALA A 38 7.96 -1.18 7.76
CA ALA A 38 8.27 -1.77 6.46
C ALA A 38 8.54 -0.70 5.40
N GLY A 39 7.70 0.34 5.35
CA GLY A 39 7.88 1.49 4.47
C GLY A 39 9.18 2.24 4.78
N PHE A 40 9.46 2.53 6.05
CA PHE A 40 10.71 3.17 6.47
C PHE A 40 11.93 2.33 6.07
N ALA A 41 11.92 1.02 6.34
CA ALA A 41 13.03 0.14 6.00
C ALA A 41 13.29 0.08 4.49
N ALA A 42 12.23 0.03 3.67
CA ALA A 42 12.36 0.04 2.22
C ALA A 42 12.85 1.38 1.68
N SER A 43 12.31 2.50 2.17
CA SER A 43 12.79 3.84 1.81
C SER A 43 14.23 4.05 2.22
N PHE A 44 14.62 3.66 3.44
CA PHE A 44 16.01 3.74 3.91
C PHE A 44 16.94 2.86 3.07
N GLY A 45 16.53 1.62 2.75
CA GLY A 45 17.28 0.73 1.87
C GLY A 45 17.46 1.31 0.47
N MET A 46 16.41 1.94 -0.07
CA MET A 46 16.47 2.60 -1.37
C MET A 46 17.40 3.82 -1.35
N LEU A 47 17.35 4.67 -0.33
CA LEU A 47 18.29 5.79 -0.18
C LEU A 47 19.74 5.29 -0.11
N ARG A 48 19.99 4.22 0.65
CA ARG A 48 21.33 3.60 0.71
C ARG A 48 21.80 3.05 -0.64
N LEU A 49 20.88 2.54 -1.46
CA LEU A 49 21.19 2.09 -2.81
C LEU A 49 21.52 3.28 -3.73
N ILE A 50 20.73 4.35 -3.66
CA ILE A 50 20.94 5.59 -4.43
C ILE A 50 22.30 6.22 -4.10
N ASP A 51 22.65 6.27 -2.82
CA ASP A 51 23.92 6.82 -2.33
C ASP A 51 25.12 5.89 -2.57
N SER A 52 24.92 4.69 -3.09
CA SER A 52 26.00 3.72 -3.32
C SER A 52 26.78 4.04 -4.60
N ASP A 53 28.03 3.57 -4.66
CA ASP A 53 28.90 3.70 -5.84
C ASP A 53 28.31 3.06 -7.11
N ALA A 54 27.32 2.15 -6.97
CA ALA A 54 26.67 1.48 -8.09
C ALA A 54 25.65 2.37 -8.81
N VAL A 55 25.07 3.36 -8.13
CA VAL A 55 24.12 4.32 -8.71
C VAL A 55 24.79 5.67 -8.89
N GLY A 56 25.59 6.11 -7.91
CA GLY A 56 26.34 7.38 -8.00
C GLY A 56 25.50 8.63 -7.72
N GLY A 57 24.34 8.46 -7.07
CA GLY A 57 23.37 9.52 -6.81
C GLY A 57 22.36 9.70 -7.96
N LEU A 58 21.14 10.12 -7.60
CA LEU A 58 20.07 10.45 -8.55
C LEU A 58 19.66 11.91 -8.34
N ASP A 59 19.00 12.52 -9.34
CA ASP A 59 18.32 13.78 -9.13
C ASP A 59 17.12 13.64 -8.16
N ASP A 60 16.52 14.77 -7.77
CA ASP A 60 15.41 14.80 -6.82
C ASP A 60 14.18 14.03 -7.35
N SER A 61 13.85 14.20 -8.63
CA SER A 61 12.69 13.56 -9.27
C SER A 61 12.83 12.03 -9.31
N ALA A 62 13.98 11.54 -9.73
CA ALA A 62 14.33 10.13 -9.76
C ALA A 62 14.40 9.54 -8.35
N SER A 63 14.97 10.27 -7.38
CA SER A 63 14.99 9.85 -5.98
C SER A 63 13.58 9.68 -5.41
N ILE A 64 12.69 10.65 -5.63
CA ILE A 64 11.29 10.59 -5.18
C ILE A 64 10.56 9.42 -5.87
N ALA A 65 10.73 9.25 -7.18
CA ALA A 65 10.12 8.16 -7.93
C ALA A 65 10.59 6.77 -7.45
N ALA A 66 11.89 6.61 -7.18
CA ALA A 66 12.45 5.38 -6.64
C ALA A 66 11.85 5.04 -5.26
N LEU A 67 11.68 6.04 -4.39
CA LEU A 67 11.07 5.86 -3.07
C LEU A 67 9.59 5.47 -3.17
N VAL A 68 8.81 6.17 -4.00
CA VAL A 68 7.39 5.84 -4.22
C VAL A 68 7.26 4.44 -4.83
N GLY A 69 8.11 4.10 -5.81
CA GLY A 69 8.15 2.79 -6.43
C GLY A 69 8.49 1.68 -5.43
N ALA A 70 9.44 1.91 -4.52
CA ALA A 70 9.78 0.98 -3.44
C ALA A 70 8.60 0.75 -2.48
N VAL A 71 7.88 1.82 -2.10
CA VAL A 71 6.67 1.71 -1.26
C VAL A 71 5.60 0.86 -1.96
N TYR A 72 5.35 1.11 -3.24
CA TYR A 72 4.43 0.29 -4.04
C TYR A 72 4.86 -1.17 -4.11
N ALA A 73 6.15 -1.44 -4.27
CA ALA A 73 6.70 -2.79 -4.30
C ALA A 73 6.48 -3.51 -2.95
N VAL A 74 6.71 -2.83 -1.83
CA VAL A 74 6.45 -3.38 -0.48
C VAL A 74 4.96 -3.66 -0.27
N ILE A 75 4.09 -2.71 -0.61
CA ILE A 75 2.64 -2.89 -0.48
C ILE A 75 2.18 -4.07 -1.35
N GLY A 76 2.59 -4.10 -2.61
CA GLY A 76 2.26 -5.17 -3.55
C GLY A 76 2.73 -6.54 -3.06
N LEU A 77 3.99 -6.63 -2.62
CA LEU A 77 4.56 -7.85 -2.06
C LEU A 77 3.79 -8.31 -0.81
N GLY A 78 3.50 -7.41 0.12
CA GLY A 78 2.75 -7.70 1.35
C GLY A 78 1.35 -8.23 1.06
N ILE A 79 0.62 -7.58 0.16
CA ILE A 79 -0.72 -8.01 -0.27
C ILE A 79 -0.64 -9.37 -0.97
N SER A 80 0.29 -9.56 -1.91
CA SER A 80 0.45 -10.82 -2.63
C SER A 80 0.79 -11.98 -1.70
N ILE A 81 1.72 -11.80 -0.75
CA ILE A 81 2.07 -12.82 0.25
C ILE A 81 0.85 -13.14 1.13
N GLY A 82 0.15 -12.11 1.63
CA GLY A 82 -1.05 -12.27 2.44
C GLY A 82 -2.17 -13.02 1.71
N ALA A 83 -2.34 -12.77 0.41
CA ALA A 83 -3.38 -13.40 -0.40
C ALA A 83 -3.03 -14.85 -0.81
N LEU A 84 -1.74 -15.18 -0.95
CA LEU A 84 -1.29 -16.54 -1.25
C LEU A 84 -1.40 -17.48 -0.05
N SER A 85 -1.31 -16.95 1.17
CA SER A 85 -1.46 -17.71 2.41
C SER A 85 -2.60 -17.16 3.27
N PRO A 86 -3.85 -17.63 3.10
CA PRO A 86 -5.02 -17.11 3.82
C PRO A 86 -4.87 -17.18 5.35
N GLN A 87 -4.12 -18.15 5.88
CA GLN A 87 -3.86 -18.27 7.32
C GLN A 87 -2.89 -17.20 7.83
N VAL A 88 -1.89 -16.82 7.03
CA VAL A 88 -0.96 -15.72 7.36
C VAL A 88 -1.65 -14.38 7.10
N GLY A 89 -2.40 -14.28 6.00
CA GLY A 89 -3.24 -13.13 5.64
C GLY A 89 -4.27 -12.81 6.70
N ALA A 90 -5.01 -13.78 7.26
CA ALA A 90 -6.00 -13.53 8.31
C ALA A 90 -5.37 -12.87 9.55
N LYS A 91 -4.14 -13.28 9.91
CA LYS A 91 -3.39 -12.67 11.03
C LYS A 91 -2.79 -11.31 10.67
N PHE A 92 -2.30 -11.14 9.44
CA PHE A 92 -1.60 -9.93 9.00
C PHE A 92 -2.56 -8.81 8.57
N LEU A 93 -3.60 -9.14 7.82
CA LEU A 93 -4.68 -8.26 7.38
C LEU A 93 -5.77 -8.10 8.45
N ASN A 94 -5.65 -8.80 9.58
CA ASN A 94 -6.58 -8.72 10.71
C ASN A 94 -8.05 -8.92 10.29
N VAL A 95 -8.29 -9.85 9.34
CA VAL A 95 -9.63 -10.21 8.88
C VAL A 95 -10.21 -11.22 9.85
N GLU A 96 -11.45 -10.98 10.27
CA GLU A 96 -12.13 -11.75 11.32
C GLU A 96 -12.49 -13.17 10.84
N ASP A 97 -12.63 -13.36 9.52
CA ASP A 97 -12.89 -14.64 8.87
C ASP A 97 -11.91 -14.93 7.71
N ALA A 98 -11.24 -16.08 7.75
CA ALA A 98 -10.33 -16.51 6.71
C ALA A 98 -11.07 -16.93 5.42
N ASP A 99 -12.37 -17.20 5.50
CA ASP A 99 -13.19 -17.58 4.33
C ASP A 99 -13.53 -16.35 3.46
N GLU A 100 -13.70 -15.15 4.04
CA GLU A 100 -13.79 -13.90 3.27
C GLU A 100 -12.53 -13.65 2.43
N LEU A 101 -11.35 -13.93 3.01
CA LEU A 101 -10.08 -13.84 2.29
C LEU A 101 -9.96 -14.86 1.15
N ARG A 102 -10.61 -16.03 1.27
CA ARG A 102 -10.61 -17.03 0.18
C ARG A 102 -11.50 -16.58 -0.97
N GLU A 103 -12.63 -15.95 -0.68
CA GLU A 103 -13.55 -15.41 -1.69
C GLU A 103 -12.90 -14.24 -2.45
N GLN A 104 -12.25 -13.32 -1.72
CA GLN A 104 -11.58 -12.15 -2.32
C GLN A 104 -10.16 -12.45 -2.83
N LYS A 105 -9.66 -13.69 -2.70
CA LYS A 105 -8.29 -14.08 -3.05
C LYS A 105 -7.90 -13.63 -4.45
N LYS A 106 -8.80 -13.82 -5.44
CA LYS A 106 -8.53 -13.45 -6.83
C LYS A 106 -8.27 -11.95 -6.97
N VAL A 107 -9.10 -11.12 -6.34
CA VAL A 107 -8.96 -9.66 -6.39
C VAL A 107 -7.71 -9.22 -5.64
N LEU A 108 -7.47 -9.75 -4.44
CA LEU A 108 -6.28 -9.42 -3.64
C LEU A 108 -4.97 -9.80 -4.35
N VAL A 109 -4.89 -11.00 -4.94
CA VAL A 109 -3.69 -11.41 -5.70
C VAL A 109 -3.47 -10.50 -6.91
N LEU A 110 -4.51 -10.21 -7.68
CA LEU A 110 -4.40 -9.33 -8.84
C LEU A 110 -3.98 -7.91 -8.43
N SER A 111 -4.57 -7.35 -7.36
CA SER A 111 -4.21 -6.03 -6.85
C SER A 111 -2.77 -5.98 -6.35
N GLY A 112 -2.34 -6.98 -5.58
CA GLY A 112 -0.95 -7.07 -5.08
C GLY A 112 0.07 -7.17 -6.21
N VAL A 113 -0.20 -8.03 -7.21
CA VAL A 113 0.68 -8.18 -8.37
C VAL A 113 0.70 -6.90 -9.22
N ALA A 114 -0.44 -6.23 -9.42
CA ALA A 114 -0.50 -4.96 -10.15
C ALA A 114 0.31 -3.86 -9.45
N MET A 115 0.15 -3.72 -8.12
CA MET A 115 0.93 -2.76 -7.33
C MET A 115 2.43 -3.06 -7.36
N LEU A 116 2.81 -4.33 -7.28
CA LEU A 116 4.22 -4.74 -7.39
C LEU A 116 4.78 -4.39 -8.77
N LEU A 117 4.05 -4.67 -9.84
CA LEU A 117 4.46 -4.34 -11.21
C LEU A 117 4.62 -2.83 -11.41
N TRP A 118 3.69 -2.02 -10.91
CA TRP A 118 3.82 -0.56 -10.96
C TRP A 118 4.98 -0.03 -10.12
N GLY A 119 5.22 -0.61 -8.93
CA GLY A 119 6.37 -0.26 -8.11
C GLY A 119 7.69 -0.55 -8.82
N VAL A 120 7.83 -1.76 -9.38
CA VAL A 120 9.01 -2.17 -10.17
C VAL A 120 9.19 -1.28 -11.41
N ALA A 121 8.10 -0.97 -12.11
CA ALA A 121 8.13 -0.08 -13.26
C ALA A 121 8.63 1.33 -12.90
N LEU A 122 8.13 1.89 -11.81
CA LEU A 122 8.54 3.22 -11.36
C LEU A 122 10.00 3.24 -10.88
N VAL A 123 10.46 2.20 -10.16
CA VAL A 123 11.88 2.04 -9.79
C VAL A 123 12.78 1.89 -11.02
N ALA A 124 12.37 1.10 -12.02
CA ALA A 124 13.15 0.92 -13.25
C ALA A 124 13.27 2.23 -14.05
N LEU A 125 12.21 3.04 -14.07
CA LEU A 125 12.24 4.37 -14.70
C LEU A 125 13.09 5.36 -13.90
N ALA A 126 13.03 5.31 -12.57
CA ALA A 126 13.86 6.16 -11.70
C ALA A 126 15.36 5.86 -11.81
N LEU A 127 15.72 4.59 -12.00
CA LEU A 127 17.10 4.14 -12.16
C LEU A 127 17.59 4.16 -13.61
N ALA A 128 16.84 4.78 -14.53
CA ALA A 128 17.22 4.84 -15.93
C ALA A 128 18.46 5.73 -16.16
N ALA A 129 19.35 5.31 -17.07
CA ALA A 129 20.48 6.10 -17.51
C ALA A 129 20.03 7.44 -18.16
N PRO A 130 20.83 8.53 -18.08
CA PRO A 130 22.23 8.56 -17.66
C PRO A 130 22.45 8.56 -16.14
N ASP A 131 21.43 8.91 -15.35
CA ASP A 131 21.60 9.13 -13.91
C ASP A 131 21.62 7.83 -13.11
N GLY A 132 21.01 6.75 -13.63
CA GLY A 132 21.03 5.44 -12.97
C GLY A 132 21.64 4.31 -13.80
N PRO A 133 21.82 3.12 -13.20
CA PRO A 133 22.50 1.99 -13.81
C PRO A 133 21.62 1.21 -14.83
N VAL A 134 20.33 1.50 -14.92
CA VAL A 134 19.40 0.76 -15.80
C VAL A 134 19.48 1.32 -17.22
N PRO A 135 19.76 0.50 -18.25
CA PRO A 135 19.74 0.98 -19.63
C PRO A 135 18.38 1.55 -20.03
N GLN A 136 18.36 2.71 -20.71
CA GLN A 136 17.12 3.40 -21.10
C GLN A 136 16.12 2.51 -21.84
N GLY A 137 16.60 1.66 -22.75
CA GLY A 137 15.74 0.71 -23.47
C GLY A 137 15.06 -0.30 -22.55
N LEU A 138 15.75 -0.78 -21.51
CA LEU A 138 15.16 -1.69 -20.53
C LEU A 138 14.16 -0.95 -19.64
N ALA A 139 14.50 0.24 -19.15
CA ALA A 139 13.60 1.07 -18.37
C ALA A 139 12.30 1.39 -19.14
N LEU A 140 12.41 1.69 -20.44
CA LEU A 140 11.25 1.91 -21.31
C LEU A 140 10.36 0.68 -21.44
N ILE A 141 10.96 -0.49 -21.70
CA ILE A 141 10.20 -1.75 -21.83
C ILE A 141 9.50 -2.09 -20.52
N VAL A 142 10.20 -1.99 -19.39
CA VAL A 142 9.63 -2.30 -18.07
C VAL A 142 8.55 -1.26 -17.69
N GLY A 143 8.80 0.02 -17.93
CA GLY A 143 7.85 1.11 -17.69
C GLY A 143 6.55 0.93 -18.50
N LEU A 144 6.66 0.75 -19.82
CA LEU A 144 5.50 0.58 -20.70
C LEU A 144 4.76 -0.73 -20.43
N SER A 145 5.48 -1.84 -20.24
CA SER A 145 4.84 -3.12 -19.91
C SER A 145 4.13 -3.05 -18.55
N GLY A 146 4.72 -2.40 -17.54
CA GLY A 146 4.08 -2.17 -16.25
C GLY A 146 2.80 -1.36 -16.36
N LEU A 147 2.78 -0.31 -17.18
CA LEU A 147 1.56 0.46 -17.46
C LEU A 147 0.51 -0.41 -18.16
N VAL A 148 0.85 -1.06 -19.27
CA VAL A 148 -0.09 -1.86 -20.06
C VAL A 148 -0.66 -3.03 -19.24
N ILE A 149 0.21 -3.81 -18.61
CA ILE A 149 -0.19 -4.98 -17.81
C ILE A 149 -1.00 -4.51 -16.61
N GLY A 150 -0.55 -3.47 -15.91
CA GLY A 150 -1.29 -2.93 -14.77
C GLY A 150 -2.67 -2.39 -15.14
N THR A 151 -2.83 -1.76 -16.31
CA THR A 151 -4.15 -1.36 -16.82
C THR A 151 -5.03 -2.57 -17.10
N VAL A 152 -4.51 -3.61 -17.77
CA VAL A 152 -5.25 -4.85 -18.01
C VAL A 152 -5.68 -5.48 -16.70
N MET A 153 -4.78 -5.56 -15.72
CA MET A 153 -5.08 -6.08 -14.38
C MET A 153 -6.14 -5.25 -13.66
N SER A 154 -6.08 -3.91 -13.77
CA SER A 154 -7.09 -3.02 -13.20
C SER A 154 -8.48 -3.29 -13.78
N VAL A 155 -8.59 -3.55 -15.09
CA VAL A 155 -9.85 -3.95 -15.72
C VAL A 155 -10.33 -5.30 -15.19
N LEU A 156 -9.43 -6.27 -15.01
CA LEU A 156 -9.77 -7.58 -14.45
C LEU A 156 -10.22 -7.49 -13.00
N ILE A 157 -9.57 -6.66 -12.18
CA ILE A 157 -9.92 -6.37 -10.79
C ILE A 157 -11.29 -5.73 -10.72
N TYR A 158 -11.54 -4.70 -11.54
CA TYR A 158 -12.83 -4.01 -11.59
C TYR A 158 -13.98 -4.97 -11.91
N ARG A 159 -13.79 -5.87 -12.89
CA ARG A 159 -14.79 -6.89 -13.27
C ARG A 159 -15.02 -7.98 -12.21
N ALA A 160 -14.05 -8.19 -11.33
CA ALA A 160 -14.13 -9.19 -10.26
C ALA A 160 -14.54 -8.58 -8.91
N SER A 161 -14.76 -7.27 -8.84
CA SER A 161 -15.15 -6.55 -7.63
C SER A 161 -16.64 -6.71 -7.35
N ASP A 162 -17.00 -6.82 -6.07
CA ASP A 162 -18.40 -6.75 -5.63
C ASP A 162 -18.96 -5.31 -5.66
N GLU A 163 -20.22 -5.14 -5.28
CA GLU A 163 -20.89 -3.83 -5.29
C GLU A 163 -20.23 -2.80 -4.36
N LEU A 164 -19.74 -3.24 -3.19
CA LEU A 164 -19.08 -2.35 -2.23
C LEU A 164 -17.73 -1.88 -2.78
N MET A 165 -16.93 -2.81 -3.29
CA MET A 165 -15.63 -2.53 -3.91
C MET A 165 -15.76 -1.65 -5.15
N LEU A 166 -16.78 -1.87 -5.99
CA LEU A 166 -17.07 -1.01 -7.13
C LEU A 166 -17.39 0.42 -6.68
N ALA A 167 -18.22 0.57 -5.65
CA ALA A 167 -18.54 1.88 -5.10
C ALA A 167 -17.31 2.59 -4.51
N VAL A 168 -16.44 1.86 -3.81
CA VAL A 168 -15.14 2.37 -3.30
C VAL A 168 -14.25 2.80 -4.47
N ASN A 169 -14.13 1.99 -5.52
CA ASN A 169 -13.30 2.31 -6.70
C ASN A 169 -13.80 3.54 -7.44
N LEU A 170 -15.12 3.69 -7.61
CA LEU A 170 -15.71 4.88 -8.25
C LEU A 170 -15.46 6.14 -7.42
N GLU A 171 -15.62 6.06 -6.10
CA GLU A 171 -15.33 7.19 -5.20
C GLU A 171 -13.85 7.55 -5.18
N ALA A 172 -12.96 6.56 -5.08
CA ALA A 172 -11.52 6.75 -5.17
C ALA A 172 -11.11 7.33 -6.53
N GLY A 173 -11.72 6.88 -7.62
CA GLY A 173 -11.49 7.42 -8.97
C GLY A 173 -11.90 8.90 -9.09
N ALA A 174 -13.08 9.25 -8.57
CA ALA A 174 -13.56 10.64 -8.55
C ALA A 174 -12.66 11.54 -7.68
N LEU A 175 -12.26 11.06 -6.49
CA LEU A 175 -11.31 11.77 -5.62
C LEU A 175 -9.94 11.92 -6.28
N SER A 176 -9.43 10.88 -6.93
CA SER A 176 -8.15 10.91 -7.65
C SER A 176 -8.16 11.98 -8.74
N TYR A 177 -9.23 12.04 -9.52
CA TYR A 177 -9.40 13.08 -10.53
C TYR A 177 -9.42 14.48 -9.91
N GLY A 178 -10.18 14.68 -8.82
CA GLY A 178 -10.22 15.95 -8.10
C GLY A 178 -8.85 16.37 -7.55
N LEU A 179 -8.10 15.42 -6.97
CA LEU A 179 -6.75 15.65 -6.46
C LEU A 179 -5.76 15.97 -7.57
N VAL A 180 -5.80 15.25 -8.69
CA VAL A 180 -4.95 15.54 -9.86
C VAL A 180 -5.26 16.95 -10.39
N PHE A 181 -6.53 17.30 -10.55
CA PHE A 181 -6.91 18.64 -11.00
C PHE A 181 -6.43 19.72 -10.04
N ALA A 182 -6.61 19.53 -8.73
CA ALA A 182 -6.19 20.49 -7.72
C ALA A 182 -4.67 20.63 -7.62
N VAL A 183 -3.92 19.53 -7.69
CA VAL A 183 -2.45 19.55 -7.51
C VAL A 183 -1.76 19.85 -8.84
N VAL A 184 -1.94 18.98 -9.84
CA VAL A 184 -1.27 19.10 -11.15
C VAL A 184 -1.82 20.29 -11.92
N GLY A 185 -3.14 20.54 -11.87
CA GLY A 185 -3.75 21.68 -12.56
C GLY A 185 -3.30 23.02 -11.98
N SER A 186 -3.35 23.19 -10.66
CA SER A 186 -2.85 24.43 -10.04
C SER A 186 -1.35 24.62 -10.22
N TRP A 187 -0.54 23.55 -10.11
CA TRP A 187 0.89 23.63 -10.40
C TRP A 187 1.16 24.03 -11.85
N SER A 188 0.42 23.48 -12.81
CA SER A 188 0.55 23.81 -14.22
C SER A 188 0.21 25.28 -14.52
N VAL A 189 -0.79 25.85 -13.85
CA VAL A 189 -1.09 27.30 -13.95
C VAL A 189 0.08 28.13 -13.43
N LEU A 190 0.64 27.79 -12.27
CA LEU A 190 1.78 28.51 -11.70
C LEU A 190 3.03 28.39 -12.58
N ALA A 191 3.30 27.20 -13.12
CA ALA A 191 4.43 26.96 -14.00
C ALA A 191 4.27 27.67 -15.35
N HIS A 192 3.06 27.72 -15.91
CA HIS A 192 2.78 28.47 -17.14
C HIS A 192 3.00 29.97 -16.99
N LEU A 193 2.84 30.50 -15.77
CA LEU A 193 3.05 31.90 -15.42
C LEU A 193 4.45 32.18 -14.86
N ASP A 194 5.39 31.22 -14.97
CA ASP A 194 6.78 31.31 -14.51
C ASP A 194 6.95 31.56 -12.99
N TYR A 195 5.94 31.25 -12.16
CA TYR A 195 6.05 31.34 -10.69
C TYR A 195 6.80 30.16 -10.07
N VAL A 196 6.73 28.99 -10.71
CA VAL A 196 7.39 27.75 -10.28
C VAL A 196 7.96 27.01 -11.49
N ALA A 197 8.89 26.08 -11.27
CA ALA A 197 9.40 25.23 -12.34
C ALA A 197 8.32 24.24 -12.83
N ALA A 198 8.38 23.90 -14.13
CA ALA A 198 7.57 22.82 -14.68
C ALA A 198 7.96 21.48 -14.07
N LEU A 199 6.95 20.64 -13.78
CA LEU A 199 7.18 19.28 -13.28
C LEU A 199 7.88 18.44 -14.35
N ALA A 200 8.86 17.65 -13.93
CA ALA A 200 9.47 16.67 -14.82
C ALA A 200 8.43 15.61 -15.20
N PRO A 201 8.55 14.97 -16.39
CA PRO A 201 7.63 13.89 -16.78
C PRO A 201 7.56 12.74 -15.75
N LEU A 202 8.68 12.46 -15.07
CA LEU A 202 8.74 11.45 -14.02
C LEU A 202 7.98 11.88 -12.74
N ASP A 203 7.98 13.18 -12.41
CA ASP A 203 7.20 13.71 -11.29
C ASP A 203 5.70 13.55 -11.54
N LEU A 204 5.25 13.79 -12.78
CA LEU A 204 3.85 13.59 -13.15
C LEU A 204 3.43 12.13 -12.97
N LEU A 205 4.24 11.19 -13.46
CA LEU A 205 3.98 9.77 -13.30
C LEU A 205 3.92 9.38 -11.82
N THR A 206 4.87 9.87 -11.03
CA THR A 206 4.93 9.63 -9.58
C THR A 206 3.73 10.22 -8.84
N LEU A 207 3.30 11.44 -9.22
CA LEU A 207 2.12 12.09 -8.66
C LEU A 207 0.85 11.30 -8.91
N PHE A 208 0.66 10.72 -10.10
CA PHE A 208 -0.51 9.87 -10.35
C PHE A 208 -0.60 8.71 -9.37
N TYR A 209 0.52 8.03 -9.10
CA TYR A 209 0.58 6.94 -8.12
C TYR A 209 0.26 7.42 -6.69
N VAL A 210 0.91 8.50 -6.24
CA VAL A 210 0.69 9.02 -4.88
C VAL A 210 -0.75 9.50 -4.68
N LEU A 211 -1.30 10.27 -5.62
CA LEU A 211 -2.64 10.84 -5.49
C LEU A 211 -3.73 9.76 -5.52
N VAL A 212 -3.55 8.70 -6.32
CA VAL A 212 -4.46 7.55 -6.30
C VAL A 212 -4.40 6.82 -4.95
N LEU A 213 -3.22 6.58 -4.37
CA LEU A 213 -3.12 5.99 -3.03
C LEU A 213 -3.84 6.83 -1.97
N VAL A 214 -3.63 8.14 -1.98
CA VAL A 214 -4.29 9.06 -1.05
C VAL A 214 -5.80 9.02 -1.24
N ALA A 215 -6.28 9.08 -2.48
CA ALA A 215 -7.70 9.00 -2.79
C ALA A 215 -8.32 7.68 -2.34
N SER A 216 -7.64 6.54 -2.57
CA SER A 216 -8.07 5.23 -2.09
C SER A 216 -8.17 5.18 -0.57
N PHE A 217 -7.17 5.71 0.15
CA PHE A 217 -7.20 5.75 1.62
C PHE A 217 -8.38 6.59 2.15
N ILE A 218 -8.62 7.76 1.54
CA ILE A 218 -9.76 8.62 1.89
C ILE A 218 -11.09 7.91 1.61
N ALA A 219 -11.25 7.28 0.44
CA ALA A 219 -12.49 6.58 0.07
C ALA A 219 -12.81 5.42 1.03
N VAL A 220 -11.80 4.61 1.37
CA VAL A 220 -11.93 3.50 2.33
C VAL A 220 -12.32 4.04 3.72
N GLY A 221 -11.71 5.13 4.17
CA GLY A 221 -12.04 5.78 5.44
C GLY A 221 -13.48 6.33 5.48
N ARG A 222 -13.91 7.04 4.42
CA ARG A 222 -15.26 7.62 4.34
C ARG A 222 -16.39 6.59 4.37
N ARG A 223 -16.11 5.35 3.94
CA ARG A 223 -17.07 4.25 3.98
C ARG A 223 -17.07 3.46 5.29
N GLY A 224 -16.33 3.93 6.30
CA GLY A 224 -16.30 3.31 7.62
C GLY A 224 -15.55 1.98 7.65
N MET A 225 -14.81 1.63 6.59
CA MET A 225 -14.02 0.39 6.53
C MET A 225 -12.82 0.43 7.50
N LEU A 226 -12.49 1.61 8.04
CA LEU A 226 -11.48 1.81 9.06
C LEU A 226 -12.07 1.95 10.47
N GLU A 227 -13.41 1.96 10.62
CA GLU A 227 -14.05 2.06 11.93
C GLU A 227 -14.00 0.71 12.67
N ILE A 228 -13.52 0.77 13.91
CA ILE A 228 -13.41 -0.41 14.78
C ILE A 228 -14.66 -0.43 15.66
N ARG A 229 -15.66 -1.23 15.26
CA ARG A 229 -16.81 -1.59 16.11
C ARG A 229 -16.46 -2.71 17.08
#